data_AF-A0A7C8HWK1-F1
#
_entry.id   AF-A0A7C8HWK1-F1
#
_cell.length_a   1.000
_cell.length_b   1.000
_cell.length_c   1.000
_cell.angle_alpha   90.00
_cell.angle_beta   90.00
_cell.angle_gamma   90.00
#
_symmetry.space_group_name_H-M   'P 1'
#
loop_
_entity.id
_entity.type
_entity.pdbx_description
1 polymer ?
#
loop_
_entity_poly.entity_id
_entity_poly.type
_entity_poly.pdbx_seq_one_letter_code
_entity_poly.pdbx_strand_id
1 'polypeptide(L)'
;MPKEALKNVVEAVTARIGNPLVTTYLFAFIGYNWKFFGVLIWSKFPIEQRILGAEFNYITTPNTWLYPLFYAGLYLVVMPWLLVAYEKYAERPIRTRKEEKAKSETMLFLALKERSRAVRELQLIESGAADIQELSNERDELKKEIAELNIKKHNTCCPNKF
;
A
#
# COMPACT_ATOMS: atom_id res chain seq x y z
N MET A 1 -43.31 17.87 -17.40
CA MET A 1 -42.58 18.71 -18.38
C MET A 1 -41.34 19.42 -17.83
N PRO A 2 -41.36 20.25 -16.77
CA PRO A 2 -40.16 21.01 -16.38
C PRO A 2 -39.00 20.13 -15.87
N LYS A 3 -39.31 18.99 -15.25
CA LYS A 3 -38.29 18.06 -14.72
C LYS A 3 -37.45 17.39 -15.82
N GLU A 4 -38.05 17.08 -16.97
CA GLU A 4 -37.33 16.45 -18.08
C GLU A 4 -36.46 17.46 -18.82
N ALA A 5 -36.95 18.69 -19.01
CA ALA A 5 -36.14 19.78 -19.56
C ALA A 5 -34.93 20.10 -18.66
N LEU A 6 -35.14 20.18 -17.35
CA LEU A 6 -34.05 20.37 -16.38
C LEU A 6 -33.05 19.21 -16.41
N LYS A 7 -33.54 17.96 -16.45
CA LYS A 7 -32.68 16.78 -16.54
C LYS A 7 -31.81 16.80 -17.79
N ASN A 8 -32.39 17.10 -18.96
CA ASN A 8 -31.64 17.18 -20.22
C ASN A 8 -30.58 18.30 -20.20
N VAL A 9 -30.88 19.44 -19.58
CA VAL A 9 -29.91 20.54 -19.40
C VAL A 9 -28.77 20.11 -18.48
N VAL A 10 -29.08 19.48 -17.34
CA VAL A 10 -28.07 19.01 -16.39
C VAL A 10 -27.18 17.95 -17.03
N GLU A 11 -27.75 17.00 -17.77
CA GLU A 11 -26.98 15.97 -18.48
C GLU A 11 -26.06 16.58 -19.54
N ALA A 12 -26.56 17.53 -20.34
CA ALA A 12 -25.75 18.23 -21.34
C ALA A 12 -24.63 19.06 -20.72
N VAL A 13 -24.88 19.73 -19.59
CA VAL A 13 -23.88 20.49 -18.85
C VAL A 13 -22.83 19.54 -18.26
N THR A 14 -23.26 18.43 -17.67
CA THR A 14 -22.36 17.43 -17.07
C THR A 14 -21.44 16.81 -18.13
N ALA A 15 -21.98 16.47 -19.30
CA ALA A 15 -21.19 15.96 -20.42
C ALA A 15 -20.12 16.96 -20.90
N ARG A 16 -20.43 18.26 -20.89
CA ARG A 16 -19.49 19.33 -21.27
C ARG A 16 -18.45 19.62 -20.20
N ILE A 17 -18.84 19.64 -18.92
CA ILE A 17 -17.92 19.77 -17.78
C ILE A 17 -17.00 18.55 -17.68
N GLY A 18 -17.45 17.38 -18.14
CA GLY A 18 -16.60 16.20 -18.26
C GLY A 18 -15.43 16.39 -19.24
N ASN A 19 -15.51 17.35 -20.17
CA ASN A 19 -14.41 17.65 -21.08
C ASN A 19 -13.33 18.47 -20.35
N PRO A 20 -12.09 17.93 -20.20
CA PRO A 20 -11.00 18.62 -19.52
C PRO A 20 -10.69 20.00 -20.10
N LEU A 21 -10.86 20.19 -21.42
CA LEU A 21 -10.64 21.48 -22.07
C LEU A 21 -11.68 22.51 -21.62
N VAL A 22 -12.96 22.14 -21.59
CA VAL A 22 -14.04 23.05 -21.19
C VAL A 22 -13.88 23.44 -19.73
N THR A 23 -13.60 22.48 -18.85
CA THR A 23 -13.44 22.74 -17.42
C THR A 23 -12.20 23.58 -17.14
N THR A 24 -11.06 23.25 -17.75
CA THR A 24 -9.83 24.05 -17.60
C THR A 24 -10.03 25.47 -18.14
N TYR A 25 -10.71 25.60 -19.30
CA TYR A 25 -11.04 26.90 -19.87
C TYR A 25 -11.95 27.72 -18.97
N LEU A 26 -13.00 27.13 -18.39
CA LEU A 26 -13.88 27.82 -17.45
C LEU A 26 -13.12 28.32 -16.22
N PHE A 27 -12.25 27.49 -15.64
CA PHE A 27 -11.40 27.91 -14.52
C PHE A 27 -10.41 29.01 -14.90
N ALA A 28 -9.76 28.89 -16.06
CA ALA A 28 -8.86 29.91 -16.58
C ALA A 28 -9.60 31.22 -16.86
N PHE A 29 -10.82 31.15 -17.39
CA PHE A 29 -11.66 32.31 -17.69
C PHE A 29 -12.10 33.02 -16.42
N ILE A 30 -12.57 32.28 -15.42
CA ILE A 30 -12.95 32.83 -14.12
C ILE A 30 -11.73 33.43 -13.40
N GLY A 31 -10.61 32.72 -13.42
CA GLY A 31 -9.36 33.16 -12.80
C GLY A 31 -8.79 34.41 -13.46
N TYR A 32 -8.79 34.49 -14.79
CA TYR A 32 -8.31 35.67 -15.52
C TYR A 32 -9.25 36.87 -15.35
N ASN A 33 -10.56 36.64 -15.43
CA ASN A 33 -11.60 37.66 -15.31
C ASN A 33 -12.09 37.85 -13.86
N TRP A 34 -11.30 37.49 -12.85
CA TRP A 34 -11.72 37.53 -11.45
C TRP A 34 -12.19 38.92 -11.00
N LYS A 35 -11.62 39.99 -11.57
CA LYS A 35 -12.03 41.38 -11.31
C LYS A 35 -13.45 41.66 -11.81
N PHE A 36 -13.82 41.16 -12.99
CA PHE A 36 -15.17 41.28 -13.52
C PHE A 36 -16.17 40.62 -12.57
N PHE A 37 -15.93 39.36 -12.19
CA PHE A 37 -16.79 38.64 -11.24
C PHE A 37 -16.83 39.35 -9.89
N GLY A 38 -15.69 39.90 -9.44
CA GLY A 38 -15.60 40.61 -8.17
C GLY A 38 -16.40 41.91 -8.14
N VAL A 39 -16.36 42.71 -9.21
CA VAL A 39 -17.18 43.93 -9.34
C VAL A 39 -18.67 43.58 -9.40
N LEU A 40 -19.02 42.50 -10.10
CA LEU A 40 -20.41 42.09 -10.28
C LEU A 40 -21.03 41.62 -8.94
N ILE A 41 -20.30 40.82 -8.18
CA ILE A 41 -20.75 40.22 -6.91
C ILE A 41 -20.62 41.20 -5.73
N TRP A 42 -19.46 41.85 -5.56
CA TRP A 42 -19.14 42.57 -4.31
C TRP A 42 -19.22 44.09 -4.37
N SER A 43 -19.38 44.70 -5.55
CA SER A 43 -19.50 46.17 -5.57
C SER A 43 -20.81 46.63 -4.90
N LYS A 44 -20.84 47.89 -4.45
CA LYS A 44 -22.04 48.52 -3.87
C LYS A 44 -22.87 49.29 -4.90
N PHE A 45 -22.43 49.33 -6.16
CA PHE A 45 -23.10 50.09 -7.21
C PHE A 45 -24.47 49.49 -7.55
N PRO A 46 -25.41 50.29 -8.10
CA PRO A 46 -26.61 49.78 -8.73
C PRO A 46 -26.29 48.74 -9.81
N ILE A 47 -27.17 47.77 -10.02
CA ILE A 47 -26.92 46.64 -10.93
C ILE A 47 -26.62 47.10 -12.37
N GLU A 48 -27.29 48.16 -12.81
CA GLU A 48 -27.08 48.79 -14.13
C GLU A 48 -25.65 49.30 -14.29
N GLN A 49 -25.13 50.00 -13.28
CA GLN A 49 -23.76 50.51 -13.29
C GLN A 49 -22.73 49.38 -13.24
N ARG A 50 -23.03 48.28 -12.55
CA ARG A 50 -22.16 47.09 -12.55
C ARG A 50 -22.07 46.47 -13.92
N ILE A 51 -23.21 46.29 -14.60
CA ILE A 51 -23.28 45.68 -15.94
C ILE A 51 -22.56 46.56 -16.96
N LEU A 52 -22.84 47.86 -16.99
CA LEU A 52 -22.16 48.79 -17.90
C LEU A 52 -20.64 48.84 -17.62
N GLY A 53 -20.25 48.94 -16.35
CA GLY A 53 -18.85 48.88 -15.96
C GLY A 53 -18.17 47.57 -16.37
N ALA A 54 -18.90 46.46 -16.32
CA ALA A 54 -18.46 45.15 -16.79
C ALA A 54 -18.24 45.12 -18.32
N GLU A 55 -19.22 45.62 -19.06
CA GLU A 55 -19.24 45.61 -20.52
C GLU A 55 -18.07 46.41 -21.11
N PHE A 56 -17.89 47.65 -20.66
CA PHE A 56 -16.86 48.55 -21.18
C PHE A 56 -15.44 48.17 -20.78
N ASN A 57 -15.23 47.66 -19.56
CA ASN A 57 -13.88 47.43 -19.05
C ASN A 57 -13.37 46.01 -19.22
N TYR A 58 -14.27 45.02 -19.40
CA TYR A 58 -13.88 43.61 -19.36
C TYR A 58 -14.36 42.81 -20.57
N ILE A 59 -15.47 43.16 -21.22
CA ILE A 59 -16.03 42.32 -22.31
C ILE A 59 -15.52 42.76 -23.68
N THR A 60 -15.27 44.05 -23.90
CA THR A 60 -14.96 44.59 -25.24
C THR A 60 -13.58 44.20 -25.77
N THR A 61 -12.67 43.72 -24.92
CA THR A 61 -11.29 43.39 -25.34
C THR A 61 -11.20 41.93 -25.80
N PRO A 62 -10.68 41.63 -27.01
CA PRO A 62 -10.49 40.25 -27.49
C PRO A 62 -9.66 39.38 -26.54
N ASN A 63 -8.76 40.01 -25.78
CA ASN A 63 -7.90 39.40 -24.77
C ASN A 63 -8.68 38.64 -23.68
N THR A 64 -9.90 39.05 -23.39
CA THR A 64 -10.80 38.43 -22.39
C THR A 64 -11.09 36.96 -22.70
N TRP A 65 -11.08 36.59 -23.97
CA TRP A 65 -11.38 35.24 -24.44
C TRP A 65 -10.12 34.49 -24.86
N LEU A 66 -9.19 35.20 -25.52
CA LEU A 66 -7.99 34.58 -26.09
C LEU A 66 -7.00 34.11 -25.02
N TYR A 67 -6.76 34.90 -23.96
CA TYR A 67 -5.82 34.52 -22.91
C TYR A 67 -6.30 33.30 -22.10
N PRO A 68 -7.55 33.23 -21.62
CA PRO A 68 -8.06 32.02 -20.97
C PRO A 68 -7.97 30.76 -21.84
N LEU A 69 -8.23 30.90 -23.14
CA LEU A 69 -8.10 29.79 -24.09
C LEU A 69 -6.64 29.33 -24.23
N PHE A 70 -5.71 30.28 -24.35
CA PHE A 70 -4.28 29.99 -24.38
C PHE A 70 -3.80 29.31 -23.10
N TYR A 71 -4.17 29.83 -21.92
CA TYR A 71 -3.82 29.20 -20.64
C TYR A 71 -4.43 27.82 -20.48
N ALA A 72 -5.65 27.59 -20.95
CA ALA A 72 -6.27 26.27 -20.92
C ALA A 72 -5.53 25.28 -21.81
N GLY A 73 -5.14 25.69 -23.02
CA GLY A 73 -4.31 24.88 -23.91
C GLY A 73 -2.94 24.58 -23.30
N LEU A 74 -2.28 25.59 -22.74
CA LEU A 74 -0.99 25.43 -22.07
C LEU A 74 -1.11 24.48 -20.87
N TYR A 75 -2.13 24.64 -20.03
CA TYR A 75 -2.37 23.78 -18.87
C TYR A 75 -2.59 22.32 -19.29
N LEU A 76 -3.40 22.06 -20.32
CA LEU A 76 -3.61 20.70 -20.82
C LEU A 76 -2.33 20.03 -21.30
N VAL A 77 -1.39 20.80 -21.88
CA VAL A 77 -0.11 20.27 -22.33
C VAL A 77 0.85 20.10 -21.15
N VAL A 78 0.96 21.08 -20.26
CA VAL A 78 1.95 21.12 -19.18
C VAL A 78 1.60 20.17 -18.03
N MET A 79 0.32 20.03 -17.69
CA MET A 79 -0.10 19.26 -16.52
C MET A 79 0.25 17.77 -16.57
N PRO A 80 0.09 17.04 -17.69
CA PRO A 80 0.56 15.66 -17.80
C PRO A 80 2.04 15.52 -17.46
N TRP A 81 2.88 16.46 -17.92
CA TRP A 81 4.32 16.45 -17.62
C TRP A 81 4.62 16.75 -16.16
N LEU A 82 3.88 17.69 -15.55
CA LEU A 82 3.99 17.96 -14.11
C LEU A 82 3.57 16.75 -13.27
N LEU A 83 2.52 16.03 -13.67
CA LEU A 83 2.07 14.82 -13.00
C LEU A 83 3.12 13.71 -13.08
N VAL A 84 3.68 13.44 -14.26
CA VAL A 84 4.76 12.46 -14.43
C VAL A 84 6.00 12.85 -13.60
N ALA A 85 6.35 14.14 -13.58
CA ALA A 85 7.45 14.62 -12.74
C ALA A 85 7.15 14.37 -11.25
N TYR A 86 5.95 14.74 -10.79
CA TYR A 86 5.52 14.52 -9.41
C TYR A 86 5.54 13.03 -9.03
N GLU A 87 4.99 12.16 -9.86
CA GLU A 87 5.01 10.71 -9.65
C GLU A 87 6.43 10.18 -9.51
N LYS A 88 7.35 10.61 -10.38
CA LYS A 88 8.76 10.22 -10.31
C LYS A 88 9.45 10.70 -9.03
N TYR A 89 9.10 11.89 -8.53
CA TYR A 89 9.60 12.39 -7.25
C TYR A 89 9.00 11.62 -6.06
N ALA A 90 7.70 11.32 -6.11
CA ALA A 90 6.98 10.58 -5.08
C ALA A 90 7.36 9.09 -5.03
N GLU A 91 7.75 8.49 -6.14
CA GLU A 91 8.13 7.08 -6.22
C GLU A 91 9.40 6.77 -5.42
N ARG A 92 10.37 7.71 -5.37
CA ARG A 92 11.65 7.52 -4.67
C ARG A 92 11.48 7.10 -3.20
N PRO A 93 10.82 7.89 -2.33
CA PRO A 93 10.66 7.51 -0.92
C PRO A 93 9.82 6.23 -0.76
N ILE A 94 8.83 6.01 -1.63
CA ILE A 94 8.02 4.79 -1.62
C ILE A 94 8.90 3.57 -1.91
N ARG A 95 9.78 3.66 -2.90
CA ARG A 95 10.69 2.59 -3.28
C ARG A 95 11.69 2.30 -2.16
N THR A 96 12.31 3.33 -1.59
CA THR A 96 13.22 3.17 -0.44
C THR A 96 12.53 2.48 0.74
N ARG A 97 11.30 2.89 1.09
CA ARG A 97 10.53 2.28 2.17
C ARG A 97 10.19 0.81 1.88
N LYS A 98 9.85 0.48 0.63
CA LYS A 98 9.60 -0.91 0.21
C LYS A 98 10.87 -1.76 0.28
N GLU A 99 12.01 -1.22 -0.17
CA GLU A 99 13.30 -1.90 -0.10
C GLU A 99 13.73 -2.15 1.35
N GLU A 100 13.58 -1.18 2.24
CA GLU A 100 13.87 -1.33 3.66
C GLU A 100 12.95 -2.36 4.33
N LYS A 101 11.66 -2.35 4.01
CA LYS A 101 10.70 -3.34 4.50
C LYS A 101 11.04 -4.75 4.01
N ALA A 102 11.40 -4.90 2.74
CA ALA A 102 11.80 -6.20 2.19
C ALA A 102 13.09 -6.72 2.86
N LYS A 103 14.06 -5.82 3.14
CA LYS A 103 15.28 -6.17 3.88
C LYS A 103 14.98 -6.62 5.30
N SER A 104 14.12 -5.91 6.03
CA SER A 104 13.76 -6.28 7.40
C SER A 104 13.01 -7.61 7.47
N GLU A 105 12.07 -7.85 6.55
CA GLU A 105 11.37 -9.13 6.42
C GLU A 105 12.35 -10.27 6.11
N THR A 106 13.29 -10.05 5.19
CA THR A 106 14.32 -11.06 4.85
C THR A 106 15.18 -11.41 6.06
N MET A 107 15.64 -10.41 6.82
CA MET A 107 16.42 -10.66 8.04
C MET A 107 15.63 -11.45 9.08
N LEU A 108 14.34 -11.14 9.24
CA LEU A 108 13.45 -11.87 10.13
C LEU A 108 13.28 -13.33 9.69
N PHE A 109 13.12 -13.60 8.40
CA PHE A 109 13.03 -14.98 7.90
C PHE A 109 14.33 -15.76 8.08
N LEU A 110 15.49 -15.12 7.94
CA LEU A 110 16.78 -15.75 8.21
C LEU A 110 16.91 -16.11 9.70
N ALA A 111 16.57 -15.18 10.59
CA ALA A 111 16.59 -15.43 12.04
C ALA A 111 15.63 -16.56 12.44
N LEU A 112 14.42 -16.61 11.86
CA LEU A 112 13.47 -17.69 12.07
C LEU A 112 14.01 -19.04 11.56
N LYS A 113 14.67 -19.05 10.41
CA LYS A 113 15.29 -20.26 9.85
C LYS A 113 16.40 -20.80 10.76
N GLU A 114 17.27 -19.93 11.27
CA GLU A 114 18.31 -20.30 12.22
C GLU A 114 17.73 -20.83 13.53
N ARG A 115 16.70 -20.16 14.07
CA ARG A 115 15.98 -20.64 15.25
C ARG A 115 15.38 -22.02 15.03
N SER A 116 14.73 -22.26 13.90
CA SER A 116 14.14 -23.58 13.58
C SER A 116 15.20 -24.67 13.44
N ARG A 117 16.41 -24.34 12.95
CA ARG A 117 17.54 -25.28 12.93
C ARG A 117 18.00 -25.65 14.33
N ALA A 118 18.22 -24.65 15.19
CA ALA A 118 18.64 -24.87 16.58
C ALA A 118 17.60 -25.71 17.36
N VAL A 119 16.30 -25.45 17.17
CA VAL A 119 15.23 -26.25 17.79
C VAL A 119 15.27 -27.70 17.30
N ARG A 120 15.48 -27.93 16.00
CA ARG A 120 15.58 -29.28 15.45
C ARG A 120 16.80 -30.03 15.98
N GLU A 121 17.94 -29.34 16.12
CA GLU A 121 19.15 -29.92 16.71
C GLU A 121 18.92 -30.33 18.17
N LEU A 122 18.27 -29.47 18.97
CA LEU A 122 17.90 -29.81 20.35
C LEU A 122 16.98 -31.04 20.41
N GLN A 123 15.96 -31.11 19.55
CA GLN A 123 15.06 -32.26 19.49
C GLN A 123 15.78 -33.55 19.13
N LEU A 124 16.76 -33.50 18.23
CA LEU A 124 17.58 -34.67 17.87
C LEU A 124 18.48 -35.11 19.03
N ILE A 125 19.01 -34.17 19.80
CA ILE A 125 19.79 -34.47 21.01
C ILE A 125 18.90 -35.11 22.07
N GLU A 126 17.71 -34.57 22.30
CA GLU A 126 16.73 -35.11 23.26
C GLU A 126 16.25 -36.51 22.86
N SER A 127 15.91 -36.74 21.59
CA SER A 127 15.52 -38.07 21.12
C SER A 127 16.67 -39.06 21.22
N GLY A 128 17.89 -38.66 20.82
CA GLY A 128 19.07 -39.52 20.95
C GLY A 128 19.42 -39.86 22.40
N ALA A 129 19.22 -38.92 23.33
CA ALA A 129 19.40 -39.17 24.75
C ALA A 129 18.36 -40.17 25.29
N ALA A 130 17.11 -40.07 24.84
CA ALA A 130 16.05 -41.02 25.18
C ALA A 130 16.38 -42.43 24.66
N ASP A 131 16.81 -42.55 23.40
CA ASP A 131 17.22 -43.83 22.80
C ASP A 131 18.40 -44.46 23.57
N ILE A 132 19.39 -43.66 23.98
CA ILE A 132 20.53 -44.14 24.80
C ILE A 132 20.06 -44.64 26.16
N GLN A 133 19.10 -43.94 26.78
CA GLN A 133 18.55 -44.35 28.07
C GLN A 133 17.76 -45.66 27.95
N GLU A 134 16.97 -45.83 26.89
CA GLU A 134 16.25 -47.06 26.57
C GLU A 134 17.22 -48.23 26.37
N LEU A 135 18.25 -48.06 25.51
CA LEU A 135 19.28 -49.07 25.29
C LEU A 135 20.07 -49.41 26.57
N SER A 136 20.31 -48.44 27.45
CA SER A 136 20.97 -48.70 28.73
C SER A 136 20.09 -49.55 29.65
N ASN A 137 18.79 -49.27 29.70
CA ASN A 137 17.84 -50.05 30.49
C ASN A 137 17.75 -51.49 29.97
N GLU A 138 17.62 -51.67 28.65
CA GLU A 138 17.56 -52.99 28.02
C GLU A 138 18.84 -53.80 28.28
N ARG A 139 20.01 -53.17 28.17
CA ARG A 139 21.30 -53.81 28.51
C ARG A 139 21.33 -54.28 29.97
N ASP A 140 20.80 -53.48 30.89
CA ASP A 140 20.81 -53.81 32.31
C ASP A 140 19.79 -54.90 32.66
N GLU A 141 18.66 -54.96 31.95
CA GLU A 141 17.70 -56.06 32.01
C GLU A 141 18.30 -57.38 31.48
N LEU A 142 18.91 -57.35 30.29
CA LEU A 142 19.59 -58.51 29.70
C LEU A 142 20.70 -59.04 30.61
N LYS A 143 21.46 -58.16 31.28
CA LYS A 143 22.48 -58.56 32.26
C LYS A 143 21.88 -59.29 33.46
N LYS A 144 20.72 -58.84 33.97
CA LYS A 144 20.02 -59.52 35.07
C LYS A 144 19.57 -60.91 34.63
N GLU A 145 18.99 -61.03 33.44
CA GLU A 145 18.53 -62.31 32.89
C GLU A 145 19.70 -63.30 32.71
N ILE A 146 20.84 -62.86 32.16
CA ILE A 146 22.06 -63.67 32.06
C ILE A 146 22.54 -64.13 33.44
N ALA A 147 22.52 -63.25 34.45
CA ALA A 147 22.93 -63.60 35.81
C ALA A 147 22.01 -64.66 36.42
N GLU A 148 20.68 -64.51 36.27
CA GLU A 148 19.70 -65.50 36.73
C GLU A 148 19.85 -66.85 36.04
N LEU A 149 20.05 -66.85 34.71
CA LEU A 149 20.30 -68.07 33.94
C LEU A 149 21.60 -68.76 34.37
N ASN A 150 22.67 -68.00 34.64
CA ASN A 150 23.93 -68.55 35.15
C ASN A 150 23.77 -69.17 36.55
N ILE A 151 22.99 -68.54 37.44
CA ILE A 151 22.67 -69.11 38.76
C ILE A 151 21.89 -70.42 38.59
N LYS A 152 20.86 -70.44 37.73
CA LYS A 152 20.08 -71.67 37.43
C LYS A 152 20.96 -72.78 36.86
N LYS A 153 21.88 -72.45 35.94
CA LYS A 153 22.84 -73.39 35.35
C LYS A 153 23.82 -73.93 36.40
N HIS A 154 24.29 -73.08 37.31
CA HIS A 154 25.18 -73.51 38.39
C HIS A 154 24.46 -74.48 39.35
N ASN A 155 23.23 -74.14 39.76
CA ASN A 155 22.40 -74.99 40.63
C ASN A 155 22.02 -76.33 40.01
N THR A 156 21.93 -76.42 38.67
CA THR A 156 21.68 -77.68 37.96
C THR A 156 22.95 -78.52 37.74
N CYS A 157 24.13 -77.89 37.69
CA CYS A 157 25.40 -78.59 37.47
C CYS A 157 26.02 -79.14 38.77
N CYS A 158 25.66 -78.59 39.93
CA CYS A 158 26.05 -79.08 41.26
C CYS A 158 24.83 -79.03 42.21
N PRO A 159 23.88 -79.98 42.13
CA PRO A 159 22.82 -80.06 43.12
C PRO A 159 23.47 -80.33 44.48
N ASN A 160 23.17 -79.49 45.48
CA ASN A 160 23.62 -79.64 46.86
C ASN A 160 23.50 -81.11 47.29
N LYS A 161 24.64 -81.79 47.44
CA LYS A 161 24.73 -83.07 48.14
C LYS A 161 24.60 -82.75 49.63
N PHE A 162 23.38 -82.87 50.15
CA PHE A 162 23.15 -83.15 51.56
C PHE A 162 22.88 -84.66 51.70
#